data_AF-A0A7Y5LZF2-F1
#
_entry.id   AF-A0A7Y5LZF2-F1
#
_cell.length_a   1.000
_cell.length_b   1.000
_cell.length_c   1.000
_cell.angle_alpha   90.00
_cell.angle_beta   90.00
_cell.angle_gamma   90.00
#
_symmetry.space_group_name_H-M   'P 1'
#
loop_
_entity.id
_entity.type
_entity.pdbx_description
1 polymer ?
#
loop_
_entity_poly.entity_id
_entity_poly.type
_entity_poly.pdbx_seq_one_letter_code
_entity_poly.pdbx_strand_id
1 'polypeptide(L)' 'MRTENGGNWTYEKVAFYLPQPVAGACAAGSVPIYRMFNNGQTGAPNHRFTTSFATYQEFTSMRGWAGEGVAFCAPQ' A
#
# COMPACT_ATOMS: atom_id res chain seq x y z
N MET A 1 -17.35 -1.17 -19.01
CA MET A 1 -17.36 0.06 -18.18
C MET A 1 -17.42 -0.40 -16.73
N ARG A 2 -16.48 0.00 -15.86
CA ARG A 2 -16.58 -0.34 -14.44
C ARG A 2 -17.80 0.39 -13.89
N THR A 3 -18.78 -0.34 -13.37
CA THR A 3 -19.95 0.27 -12.74
C THR A 3 -19.50 0.85 -11.41
N GLU A 4 -19.45 2.17 -11.31
CA GLU A 4 -18.96 2.90 -10.14
C GLU A 4 -19.88 2.78 -8.91
N ASN A 5 -21.08 2.22 -9.08
CA ASN A 5 -22.14 2.15 -8.07
C ASN A 5 -23.05 0.92 -8.28
N GLY A 6 -22.61 -0.27 -7.86
CA GLY A 6 -23.36 -1.53 -8.07
C GLY A 6 -23.38 -2.50 -6.88
N GLY A 7 -23.02 -2.04 -5.67
CA GLY A 7 -22.98 -2.87 -4.46
C GLY A 7 -22.92 -2.02 -3.18
N ASN A 8 -22.48 -2.61 -2.05
CA ASN A 8 -22.34 -1.93 -0.75
C ASN A 8 -21.29 -0.79 -0.71
N TRP A 9 -20.64 -0.49 -1.83
CA TRP A 9 -19.55 0.49 -1.94
C TRP A 9 -19.83 1.46 -3.09
N THR A 10 -19.64 2.75 -2.80
CA THR A 10 -19.74 3.86 -3.76
C THR A 10 -18.35 4.34 -4.10
N TYR A 11 -18.02 4.49 -5.39
CA TYR A 11 -16.76 5.06 -5.80
C TYR A 11 -16.76 6.59 -5.61
N GLU A 12 -15.79 7.11 -4.85
CA GLU A 12 -15.70 8.54 -4.47
C GLU A 12 -14.77 9.38 -5.37
N LYS A 13 -14.39 8.86 -6.54
CA LYS A 13 -13.41 9.49 -7.47
C LYS A 13 -11.98 9.52 -6.90
N VAL A 14 -11.07 10.10 -7.68
CA VAL A 14 -9.66 10.29 -7.27
C VAL A 14 -9.55 11.51 -6.37
N ALA A 15 -9.11 11.31 -5.13
CA ALA A 15 -8.93 12.38 -4.16
C ALA A 15 -7.59 13.13 -4.34
N PHE A 16 -6.50 12.41 -4.63
CA PHE A 16 -5.17 12.98 -4.79
C PHE A 16 -4.22 12.02 -5.52
N TYR A 17 -3.05 12.53 -5.90
CA TYR A 17 -1.93 11.78 -6.45
C TYR A 17 -0.73 11.89 -5.50
N LEU A 18 0.09 10.84 -5.43
CA LEU A 18 1.33 10.83 -4.66
C LEU A 18 2.53 10.49 -5.57
N PRO A 19 3.72 11.08 -5.31
CA PRO A 19 4.93 10.72 -6.03
C PRO A 19 5.28 9.24 -5.91
N GLN A 20 5.72 8.65 -7.01
CA GLN A 20 6.30 7.30 -7.05
C GLN A 20 7.74 7.34 -6.51
N PRO A 21 8.21 6.31 -5.80
CA PRO A 21 9.62 6.19 -5.44
C PRO A 21 10.50 6.04 -6.69
N VAL A 22 11.71 6.57 -6.61
CA VAL A 22 12.77 6.39 -7.61
C VAL A 22 13.75 5.36 -7.06
N ALA A 23 13.97 4.26 -7.78
CA ALA A 23 14.83 3.16 -7.34
C ALA A 23 14.49 2.63 -5.92
N GLY A 24 13.19 2.60 -5.57
CA GLY A 24 12.71 2.13 -4.27
C GLY A 24 12.87 3.12 -3.11
N ALA A 25 13.30 4.35 -3.37
CA ALA A 25 13.49 5.38 -2.36
C ALA A 25 12.63 6.63 -2.62
N CYS A 26 12.30 7.32 -1.54
CA CYS A 26 11.58 8.59 -1.56
C CYS A 26 12.54 9.77 -1.50
N ALA A 27 12.17 10.89 -2.13
CA ALA A 27 12.96 12.11 -2.08
C ALA A 27 13.04 12.66 -0.64
N ALA A 28 14.07 13.46 -0.37
CA ALA A 28 14.20 14.14 0.92
C ALA A 28 12.94 14.98 1.24
N GLY A 29 12.50 14.96 2.50
CA GLY A 29 11.27 15.65 2.94
C GLY A 29 9.97 14.90 2.65
N SER A 30 10.04 13.63 2.22
CA SER A 30 8.87 12.76 2.08
C SER A 30 9.00 11.47 2.89
N VAL A 31 7.85 10.88 3.23
CA VAL A 31 7.76 9.67 4.04
C VAL A 31 7.48 8.46 3.12
N PRO A 32 8.30 7.40 3.17
CA PRO A 32 8.03 6.19 2.41
C PRO A 32 6.81 5.46 2.97
N ILE A 33 5.90 5.06 2.07
CA ILE A 33 4.78 4.18 2.40
C ILE A 33 5.08 2.78 1.87
N TYR A 34 5.30 1.85 2.79
CA TYR A 34 5.54 0.45 2.50
C TYR A 34 4.22 -0.26 2.20
N ARG A 35 4.23 -1.13 1.18
CA ARG A 35 3.10 -2.00 0.84
C ARG A 35 3.50 -3.46 0.99
N MET A 36 2.62 -4.26 1.56
CA MET A 36 2.74 -5.71 1.56
C MET A 36 1.40 -6.37 1.24
N PHE A 37 1.46 -7.51 0.58
CA PHE A 37 0.30 -8.30 0.16
C PHE A 37 0.17 -9.55 1.03
N ASN A 38 -1.05 -9.86 1.48
CA ASN A 38 -1.29 -11.03 2.32
C ASN A 38 -1.25 -12.37 1.57
N ASN A 39 -0.81 -12.42 0.31
CA ASN A 39 -0.82 -13.66 -0.49
C ASN A 39 -2.21 -14.31 -0.61
N GLY A 40 -3.29 -13.54 -0.47
CA GLY A 40 -4.64 -14.08 -0.45
C GLY A 40 -4.94 -14.97 0.75
N GLN A 41 -4.10 -14.90 1.81
CA GLN A 41 -4.35 -15.61 3.06
C GLN A 41 -5.78 -15.33 3.54
N THR A 42 -6.41 -16.35 4.14
CA THR A 42 -7.78 -16.33 4.66
C THR A 42 -8.89 -16.09 3.64
N GLY A 43 -8.62 -16.24 2.33
CA GLY A 43 -9.63 -16.06 1.28
C GLY A 43 -10.07 -14.61 1.08
N ALA A 44 -9.39 -13.66 1.71
CA ALA A 44 -9.66 -12.23 1.60
C ALA A 44 -8.36 -11.49 1.22
N PRO A 45 -8.03 -11.42 -0.09
CA PRO A 45 -6.83 -10.73 -0.56
C PRO A 45 -6.79 -9.26 -0.11
N ASN A 46 -5.69 -8.86 0.52
CA ASN A 46 -5.56 -7.55 1.12
C ASN A 46 -4.13 -7.00 0.93
N HIS A 47 -4.05 -5.72 0.56
CA HIS A 47 -2.83 -4.93 0.59
C HIS A 47 -2.85 -4.04 1.82
N ARG A 48 -1.80 -4.12 2.64
CA ARG A 48 -1.60 -3.23 3.79
C ARG A 48 -0.55 -2.19 3.44
N PHE A 49 -0.83 -0.95 3.83
CA PHE A 49 0.07 0.19 3.69
C PHE A 49 0.51 0.68 5.07
N THR A 50 1.77 1.04 5.24
CA THR A 50 2.29 1.58 6.51
C THR A 50 3.50 2.49 6.29
N THR A 51 3.67 3.51 7.13
CA THR A 51 4.90 4.31 7.25
C THR A 51 5.97 3.60 8.09
N SER A 52 5.58 2.59 8.89
CA SER A 52 6.47 1.91 9.83
C SER A 52 7.23 0.77 9.15
N PHE A 53 8.54 0.93 9.02
CA PHE A 53 9.40 -0.14 8.50
C PHE A 53 9.41 -1.38 9.40
N ALA A 54 9.29 -1.20 10.72
CA ALA A 54 9.20 -2.32 11.66
C ALA A 54 7.93 -3.16 11.44
N THR A 55 6.78 -2.51 11.21
CA THR A 55 5.53 -3.20 10.87
C THR A 55 5.62 -3.92 9.53
N TYR A 56 6.26 -3.30 8.54
CA TYR A 56 6.51 -3.95 7.26
C TYR A 56 7.33 -5.24 7.44
N GLN A 57 8.46 -5.16 8.14
CA GLN A 57 9.33 -6.31 8.39
C GLN A 57 8.63 -7.41 9.18
N GLU A 58 7.84 -7.08 10.21
CA GLU A 58 7.08 -8.07 10.97
C GLU A 58 6.19 -8.89 10.02
N PHE A 59 5.45 -8.22 9.14
CA PHE A 59 4.50 -8.88 8.27
C PHE A 59 5.20 -9.75 7.22
N THR A 60 6.28 -9.23 6.63
CA THR A 60 6.99 -9.95 5.56
C THR A 60 7.84 -11.10 6.07
N SER A 61 8.37 -10.98 7.29
CA SER A 61 9.31 -11.97 7.84
C SER A 61 8.64 -12.99 8.75
N MET A 62 7.57 -12.62 9.46
CA MET A 62 6.93 -13.49 10.45
C MET A 62 5.52 -13.92 10.08
N ARG A 63 4.79 -13.12 9.29
CA ARG A 63 3.38 -13.39 8.96
C ARG A 63 3.17 -13.99 7.56
N GLY A 64 4.25 -14.22 6.80
CA GLY A 64 4.18 -14.81 5.47
C GLY A 64 3.54 -13.91 4.41
N TRP A 65 3.53 -12.59 4.63
CA TRP A 65 3.06 -11.63 3.62
C TRP A 65 4.18 -11.37 2.60
N ALA A 66 3.81 -11.17 1.33
CA ALA A 66 4.76 -10.76 0.30
C ALA A 66 5.10 -9.28 0.48
N GLY A 67 6.37 -8.97 0.67
CA GLY A 67 6.86 -7.60 0.69
C GLY A 67 6.93 -7.02 -0.71
N GLU A 68 6.31 -5.86 -0.92
CA GLU A 68 6.32 -5.15 -2.21
C GLU A 68 7.15 -3.86 -2.17
N GLY A 69 7.77 -3.55 -1.02
CA GLY A 69 8.62 -2.37 -0.84
C GLY A 69 7.85 -1.07 -0.73
N VAL A 70 8.51 0.04 -1.08
CA VAL A 70 7.90 1.38 -1.07
C VAL A 70 6.95 1.50 -2.26
N ALA A 71 5.67 1.79 -2.00
CA ALA A 71 4.66 1.95 -3.05
C ALA A 71 4.55 3.40 -3.55
N PHE A 72 4.64 4.36 -2.63
CA PHE A 72 4.56 5.80 -2.91
C PHE A 72 5.16 6.60 -1.76
N CYS A 73 5.38 7.89 -2.00
CA CYS A 73 5.97 8.82 -1.05
C CYS A 73 4.91 9.82 -0.59
N ALA A 74 4.60 9.84 0.71
CA ALA A 74 3.68 10.80 1.30
C ALA A 74 4.41 12.08 1.71
N PRO A 75 3.75 13.26 1.70
CA PRO A 75 4.28 14.43 2.37
C PRO A 75 4.48 14.17 3.87
N GLN A 76 5.45 14.85 4.49
CA GLN A 76 5.65 14.85 5.94
C GLN A 76 4.54 15.62 6.67
#